data_AF-A0A1Z9H9Y8-F1
#
_entry.id   AF-A0A1Z9H9Y8-F1
#
_cell.length_a   1.000
_cell.length_b   1.000
_cell.length_c   1.000
_cell.angle_alpha   90.00
_cell.angle_beta   90.00
_cell.angle_gamma   90.00
#
_symmetry.space_group_name_H-M   'P 1'
#
loop_
_entity.id
_entity.type
_entity.pdbx_description
1 polymer ?
#
loop_
_entity_poly.entity_id
_entity_poly.type
_entity_poly.pdbx_seq_one_letter_code
_entity_poly.pdbx_strand_id
1 'polypeptide(L)' 'MNLIRKISIGKDYKNEAMHYSVGQEVYGGHVIDSIVENDDKYSIFIVKNKEILPWKDFNKNMAIAVEYNLEY' A
#
# COMPACT_ATOMS: atom_id res chain seq x y z
N MET A 1 6.64 8.85 11.99
CA MET A 1 5.89 7.95 11.08
C MET A 1 6.90 7.12 10.33
N ASN A 2 6.91 5.81 10.52
CA ASN A 2 7.78 4.94 9.73
C ASN A 2 7.17 4.78 8.33
N LEU A 3 8.01 4.84 7.31
CA LEU A 3 7.57 4.68 5.93
C LEU A 3 7.06 3.23 5.73
N ILE A 4 5.81 3.06 5.29
CA ILE A 4 5.28 1.72 5.00
C ILE A 4 5.87 1.24 3.66
N ARG A 5 6.54 0.09 3.70
CA ARG A 5 7.16 -0.54 2.52
C ARG A 5 6.14 -1.37 1.75
N LYS A 6 5.28 -2.09 2.46
CA LYS A 6 4.28 -3.00 1.89
C LYS A 6 3.10 -3.20 2.83
N ILE A 7 1.92 -3.43 2.24
CA ILE A 7 0.74 -3.93 2.96
C ILE A 7 0.20 -5.19 2.29
N SER A 8 -0.39 -6.06 3.09
CA SER A 8 -1.09 -7.28 2.66
C SER A 8 -2.51 -7.26 3.20
N ILE A 9 -3.50 -7.41 2.33
CA ILE A 9 -4.93 -7.30 2.67
C ILE A 9 -5.59 -8.66 2.48
N GLY A 10 -6.01 -9.28 3.58
CA GLY A 10 -6.60 -10.62 3.60
C GLY A 10 -6.36 -11.35 4.91
N LYS A 11 -7.22 -12.33 5.22
CA LYS A 11 -7.14 -13.11 6.47
C LYS A 11 -5.92 -14.03 6.51
N ASP A 12 -5.59 -14.67 5.38
CA ASP A 12 -4.32 -15.36 5.19
C ASP A 12 -3.36 -14.42 4.46
N TYR A 13 -2.55 -13.70 5.24
CA TYR A 13 -1.60 -12.74 4.70
C TYR A 13 -0.52 -13.36 3.80
N LYS A 14 -0.32 -14.70 3.81
CA LYS A 14 0.73 -15.34 3.00
C LYS A 14 0.23 -15.85 1.67
N ASN A 15 -0.94 -16.49 1.65
CA ASN A 15 -1.37 -17.27 0.49
C ASN A 15 -2.57 -16.66 -0.26
N GLU A 16 -3.47 -15.96 0.44
CA GLU A 16 -4.75 -15.51 -0.13
C GLU A 16 -4.96 -13.99 -0.01
N ALA A 17 -3.90 -13.24 0.31
CA ALA A 17 -3.95 -11.79 0.46
C ALA A 17 -3.56 -11.04 -0.81
N MET A 18 -4.14 -9.85 -0.96
CA MET A 18 -3.70 -8.88 -1.94
C MET A 18 -2.46 -8.15 -1.41
N HIS A 19 -1.38 -8.13 -2.18
CA HIS A 19 -0.12 -7.52 -1.79
C HIS A 19 0.18 -6.27 -2.58
N TYR A 20 0.57 -5.21 -1.88
CA TYR A 20 0.92 -3.92 -2.45
C TYR A 20 2.22 -3.43 -1.84
N SER A 21 3.24 -3.20 -2.66
CA SER A 21 4.55 -2.70 -2.23
C SER A 21 4.90 -1.39 -2.92
N VAL A 22 5.55 -0.47 -2.22
CA VAL A 22 6.11 0.74 -2.82
C VAL A 22 7.07 0.35 -3.95
N GLY A 23 6.97 1.02 -5.10
CA GLY A 23 7.74 0.73 -6.31
C GLY A 23 7.14 -0.37 -7.21
N GLN A 24 6.05 -1.02 -6.81
CA GLN A 24 5.37 -2.01 -7.63
C GLN A 24 4.62 -1.35 -8.81
N GLU A 25 4.82 -1.87 -10.03
CA GLU A 25 4.01 -1.50 -11.19
C GLU A 25 2.59 -2.09 -11.09
N VAL A 26 1.60 -1.28 -11.43
CA VAL A 26 0.18 -1.64 -11.43
C VAL A 26 -0.47 -1.23 -12.75
N TYR A 27 -1.77 -1.49 -12.87
CA TYR A 27 -2.52 -1.33 -14.11
C TYR A 27 -2.29 0.02 -14.80
N GLY A 28 -2.14 -0.03 -16.13
CA GLY A 28 -1.97 1.17 -16.96
C GLY A 28 -0.59 1.82 -16.84
N GLY A 29 0.43 1.11 -16.36
CA GLY A 29 1.81 1.60 -16.25
C GLY A 29 1.98 2.66 -15.14
N HIS A 30 1.18 2.56 -14.08
CA HIS A 30 1.35 3.37 -12.89
C HIS A 30 2.25 2.60 -11.92
N VAL A 31 2.93 3.31 -11.03
CA VAL A 31 3.75 2.71 -9.98
C VAL A 31 3.18 3.11 -8.63
N ILE A 32 3.19 2.21 -7.65
CA ILE A 32 2.84 2.56 -6.27
C ILE A 32 3.92 3.50 -5.73
N ASP A 33 3.52 4.74 -5.49
CA ASP A 33 4.38 5.81 -5.00
C ASP A 33 4.55 5.72 -3.48
N SER A 34 3.43 5.62 -2.77
CA SER A 34 3.41 5.65 -1.32
C SER A 34 2.22 4.90 -0.73
N ILE A 35 2.43 4.38 0.47
CA ILE A 35 1.40 3.77 1.30
C ILE A 35 1.38 4.55 2.62
N VAL A 36 0.21 5.11 2.95
CA VAL A 36 0.05 6.02 4.08
C VAL A 36 -0.98 5.44 5.05
N GLU A 37 -0.60 5.34 6.32
CA GLU A 37 -1.53 5.06 7.40
C GLU A 37 -2.13 6.36 7.93
N ASN A 38 -3.45 6.40 7.99
CA ASN A 38 -4.24 7.44 8.64
C ASN A 38 -4.96 6.85 9.87
N ASP A 39 -5.80 7.61 10.56
CA ASP A 39 -6.49 7.15 11.77
C ASP A 39 -7.39 5.93 11.52
N ASP A 40 -8.14 5.94 10.42
CA ASP A 40 -9.20 4.96 10.12
C ASP A 40 -8.90 4.04 8.93
N LYS A 41 -7.83 4.32 8.18
CA LYS A 41 -7.54 3.63 6.91
C LYS A 41 -6.05 3.61 6.54
N TYR A 42 -5.74 2.75 5.57
CA TYR A 42 -4.51 2.76 4.78
C TYR A 42 -4.84 3.20 3.36
N SER A 43 -4.11 4.18 2.85
CA SER A 43 -4.28 4.74 1.51
C SER A 43 -3.06 4.40 0.64
N ILE A 44 -3.31 3.92 -0.57
CA ILE A 44 -2.29 3.67 -1.59
C ILE A 44 -2.37 4.74 -2.65
N PHE A 45 -1.25 5.42 -2.90
CA PHE A 45 -1.08 6.40 -3.97
C PHE A 45 -0.28 5.80 -5.11
N ILE A 46 -0.65 6.15 -6.34
CA ILE A 46 0.04 5.73 -7.55
C ILE A 46 0.53 6.95 -8.33
N VAL A 47 1.65 6.80 -9.01
CA VAL A 47 2.26 7.84 -9.84
C VAL A 47 2.37 7.40 -11.29
N LYS A 48 2.08 8.32 -12.21
CA LYS A 48 2.39 8.19 -13.64
C LYS A 48 2.62 9.58 -14.21
N ASN A 49 3.62 9.74 -15.09
CA ASN A 49 3.93 11.03 -15.73
C ASN A 49 4.10 12.21 -14.74
N LYS A 50 4.67 11.94 -13.55
CA LYS A 50 4.85 12.90 -12.44
C LYS A 50 3.56 13.40 -11.77
N GLU A 51 2.42 12.75 -12.04
CA GLU A 51 1.15 13.01 -11.37
C GLU A 51 0.86 11.90 -10.36
N ILE A 52 0.54 12.29 -9.12
CA ILE A 52 0.21 11.39 -8.01
C ILE A 52 -1.30 11.40 -7.80
N LEU A 53 -1.91 10.22 -7.75
CA LEU A 53 -3.34 10.04 -7.56
C LEU A 53 -3.63 9.02 -6.44
N PRO A 54 -4.69 9.22 -5.64
CA PRO A 54 -5.18 8.19 -4.74
C PRO A 54 -5.76 7.02 -5.55
N TRP A 55 -5.37 5.79 -5.21
CA TRP A 55 -5.82 4.60 -5.93
C TRP A 55 -6.75 3.70 -5.13
N LYS A 56 -6.36 3.36 -3.89
CA LYS A 56 -7.11 2.44 -3.04
C LYS A 56 -7.06 2.88 -1.59
N ASP A 57 -8.19 2.72 -0.92
CA ASP A 57 -8.32 2.88 0.53
C ASP A 57 -8.78 1.55 1.15
N PHE A 58 -8.16 1.19 2.26
CA PHE A 58 -8.54 0.03 3.08
C PHE A 58 -8.79 0.48 4.51
N ASN A 59 -9.99 0.29 5.03
CA ASN A 59 -10.29 0.62 6.42
C ASN A 59 -9.56 -0.35 7.39
N LYS A 60 -9.28 0.11 8.61
CA LYS A 60 -8.55 -0.67 9.62
C LYS A 60 -9.31 -1.86 10.23
N ASN A 61 -10.60 -2.02 9.93
CA ASN A 61 -11.37 -3.18 10.39
C ASN A 61 -11.10 -4.43 9.52
N MET A 62 -10.39 -4.28 8.40
CA MET A 62 -9.96 -5.40 7.56
C MET A 62 -8.75 -6.13 8.17
N ALA A 63 -8.55 -7.39 7.77
CA ALA A 63 -7.31 -8.10 8.09
C ALA A 63 -6.17 -7.53 7.25
N ILE A 64 -5.26 -6.80 7.91
CA ILE A 64 -4.15 -6.08 7.27
C ILE A 64 -2.85 -6.44 7.99
N ALA A 65 -1.83 -6.81 7.21
CA ALA A 65 -0.45 -6.90 7.67
C ALA A 65 0.38 -5.77 7.06
N VAL A 66 1.10 -5.02 7.89
CA VAL A 66 1.93 -3.88 7.49
C VAL A 66 3.41 -4.23 7.65
N GLU A 67 4.20 -3.98 6.61
CA GLU A 67 5.65 -4.10 6.64
C GLU A 67 6.26 -2.70 6.52
N TYR A 68 6.95 -2.25 7.57
CA TYR A 68 7.65 -0.96 7.56
C TYR A 68 9.01 -1.07 6.88
N ASN A 69 9.49 0.05 6.34
CA ASN A 69 10.87 0.14 5.91
C ASN A 69 11.81 0.06 7.14
N LEU A 70 12.83 -0.79 7.05
CA LEU A 70 13.83 -0.99 8.09
C LEU A 70 15.14 -0.24 7.80
N GLU A 71 15.26 0.32 6.58
CA GLU A 71 16.35 1.21 6.25
C GLU A 71 16.15 2.55 6.99
N TYR A 72 17.10 2.87 7.87
CA TYR A 72 17.18 4.12 8.64
C TYR A 72 18.21 5.06 8.03
#